data_AF-A0A8R7V7B9-F1
#
_entry.id   AF-A0A8R7V7B9-F1
#
_cell.length_a   1.000
_cell.length_b   1.000
_cell.length_c   1.000
_cell.angle_alpha   90.00
_cell.angle_beta   90.00
_cell.angle_gamma   90.00
#
_symmetry.space_group_name_H-M   'P 1'
#
loop_
_entity.id
_entity.type
_entity.pdbx_description
1 polymer ?
#
loop_
_entity_poly.entity_id
_entity_poly.type
_entity_poly.pdbx_seq_one_letter_code
_entity_poly.pdbx_strand_id
1 'polypeptide(L)'
;MSFRTKKLISISLLTPLVEKVSWHCYYSGPYIVFGLWGINKLQLQTADKQGQLSSLQIHAYADTSFLHAEAGNFAQEIEKHMVAAFSVLELHLTAKRHAFGVFVFHLLGMDRIRTATRRLKVDLQRSAMKEGCTPLCPCEFPNWKSQIICLAALEEVEFNGLEGEDHEFDLLKLILGCAPMLKRMIVKLSEETSASNDGCAKICNIFNACSSVDCDVYDSSGEYLFGMHY
;
A
#
# COMPACT_ATOMS: atom_id res chain seq x y z
N MET A 1 -3.73 -11.70 -32.93
CA MET A 1 -4.31 -12.48 -31.81
C MET A 1 -5.33 -11.61 -31.11
N SER A 2 -6.58 -12.06 -31.02
CA SER A 2 -7.64 -11.35 -30.30
C SER A 2 -7.67 -11.86 -28.86
N PHE A 3 -7.38 -10.98 -27.90
CA PHE A 3 -7.49 -11.31 -26.48
C PHE A 3 -8.79 -10.71 -25.93
N ARG A 4 -9.70 -11.57 -25.48
CA ARG A 4 -10.90 -11.17 -24.74
C ARG A 4 -10.48 -10.75 -23.33
N THR A 5 -10.58 -9.47 -23.03
CA THR A 5 -10.61 -8.98 -21.65
C THR A 5 -11.94 -9.40 -21.02
N LYS A 6 -11.90 -10.17 -19.93
CA LYS A 6 -13.09 -10.42 -19.09
C LYS A 6 -13.04 -9.46 -17.91
N LYS A 7 -13.59 -8.26 -18.09
CA LYS A 7 -13.87 -7.35 -16.98
C LYS A 7 -15.17 -7.80 -16.32
N LEU A 8 -15.06 -8.53 -15.20
CA LEU A 8 -16.22 -8.82 -14.36
C LEU A 8 -16.39 -7.63 -13.41
N ILE A 9 -17.27 -6.70 -13.79
CA ILE A 9 -17.72 -5.62 -12.90
C ILE A 9 -18.99 -6.12 -12.23
N SER A 10 -18.93 -6.41 -10.93
CA SER A 10 -20.11 -6.56 -10.11
C SER A 10 -20.45 -5.19 -9.53
N ILE A 11 -21.60 -4.63 -9.92
CA ILE A 11 -22.12 -3.37 -9.37
C ILE A 11 -23.34 -3.74 -8.54
N SER A 12 -23.30 -3.46 -7.24
CA SER A 12 -24.48 -3.53 -6.38
C SER A 12 -24.90 -2.10 -6.02
N LEU A 13 -26.09 -1.69 -6.46
CA LEU A 13 -26.72 -0.40 -6.12
C LEU A 13 -27.94 -0.71 -5.25
N LEU A 14 -27.92 -0.27 -3.98
CA LEU A 14 -29.03 -0.47 -3.06
C LEU A 14 -29.69 0.88 -2.73
N THR A 15 -30.90 1.10 -3.29
CA THR A 15 -32.00 2.00 -2.90
C THR A 15 -31.73 3.47 -2.47
N PRO A 16 -32.70 4.40 -2.66
CA PRO A 16 -32.42 5.84 -2.79
C PRO A 16 -32.14 6.62 -1.48
N LEU A 17 -31.94 5.97 -0.33
CA LEU A 17 -31.85 6.69 0.95
C LEU A 17 -30.46 6.76 1.59
N VAL A 18 -29.48 5.98 1.11
CA VAL A 18 -28.05 6.15 1.38
C VAL A 18 -27.33 5.55 0.19
N GLU A 19 -26.54 6.33 -0.55
CA GLU A 19 -25.80 5.86 -1.73
C GLU A 19 -24.70 4.88 -1.32
N LYS A 20 -25.10 3.64 -1.03
CA LYS A 20 -24.21 2.51 -0.87
C LYS A 20 -23.73 2.12 -2.25
N VAL A 21 -22.46 2.41 -2.53
CA VAL A 21 -21.79 2.02 -3.75
C VAL A 21 -20.63 1.11 -3.40
N SER A 22 -20.70 -0.15 -3.80
CA SER A 22 -19.58 -1.08 -3.73
C SER A 22 -19.38 -1.74 -5.08
N TRP A 23 -18.16 -1.69 -5.59
CA TRP A 23 -17.78 -2.43 -6.78
C TRP A 23 -16.41 -3.03 -6.59
N HIS A 24 -16.18 -4.15 -7.27
CA HIS A 24 -14.87 -4.71 -7.42
C HIS A 24 -14.67 -5.14 -8.86
N CYS A 25 -13.44 -5.02 -9.32
CA CYS A 25 -13.01 -5.38 -10.66
C CYS A 25 -11.86 -6.36 -10.54
N TYR A 26 -11.98 -7.50 -11.21
CA TYR A 26 -10.91 -8.46 -11.36
C TYR A 26 -10.26 -8.29 -12.73
N TYR A 27 -8.93 -8.39 -12.75
CA TYR A 27 -8.15 -8.32 -13.97
C TYR A 27 -7.60 -9.70 -14.31
N SER A 28 -7.94 -10.18 -15.51
CA SER A 28 -7.45 -11.43 -16.08
C SER A 28 -7.03 -11.13 -17.53
N GLY A 29 -5.73 -11.19 -17.84
CA GLY A 29 -5.18 -10.72 -19.12
C GLY A 29 -4.30 -9.47 -18.96
N PRO A 30 -3.99 -8.71 -20.04
CA PRO A 30 -2.89 -7.76 -20.05
C PRO A 30 -2.98 -6.83 -18.84
N TYR A 31 -1.97 -6.98 -17.99
CA TYR A 31 -2.01 -6.57 -16.59
C TYR A 31 -1.97 -5.03 -16.51
N ILE A 32 -2.74 -4.45 -15.59
CA ILE A 32 -2.51 -3.06 -15.18
C ILE A 32 -1.20 -3.09 -14.39
N VAL A 33 -0.13 -2.61 -15.02
CA VAL A 33 1.23 -2.74 -14.50
C VAL A 33 1.86 -1.40 -14.19
N PHE A 34 2.65 -1.40 -13.13
CA PHE A 34 3.64 -0.37 -12.84
C PHE A 34 4.96 -1.06 -12.47
N GLY A 35 5.93 -1.03 -13.40
CA GLY A 35 7.17 -1.78 -13.26
C GLY A 35 6.89 -3.28 -13.10
N LEU A 36 7.26 -3.85 -11.95
CA LEU A 36 7.01 -5.27 -11.62
C LEU A 36 5.65 -5.54 -10.98
N TRP A 37 4.83 -4.52 -10.76
CA TRP A 37 3.61 -4.65 -9.97
C TRP A 37 2.40 -4.73 -10.88
N GLY A 38 1.68 -5.84 -10.81
CA GLY A 38 0.41 -6.04 -11.50
C GLY A 38 -0.77 -5.98 -10.52
N ILE A 39 -1.83 -5.25 -10.88
CA ILE A 39 -3.09 -5.24 -10.12
C ILE A 39 -3.94 -6.43 -10.58
N ASN A 40 -4.40 -7.26 -9.63
CA ASN A 40 -5.33 -8.36 -9.91
C ASN A 40 -6.77 -8.07 -9.48
N LYS A 41 -6.95 -7.21 -8.48
CA LYS A 41 -8.26 -6.82 -7.97
C LYS A 41 -8.22 -5.39 -7.46
N LEU A 42 -9.24 -4.62 -7.83
CA LEU A 42 -9.48 -3.28 -7.32
C LEU A 42 -10.92 -3.19 -6.83
N GLN A 43 -11.12 -2.72 -5.61
CA GLN A 43 -12.43 -2.64 -4.96
C GLN A 43 -12.63 -1.28 -4.32
N LEU A 44 -13.78 -0.65 -4.54
CA LEU A 44 -14.24 0.45 -3.70
C LEU A 44 -15.37 -0.05 -2.81
N GLN A 45 -15.26 0.23 -1.53
CA GLN A 45 -16.29 -0.06 -0.53
C GLN A 45 -16.67 1.22 0.19
N THR A 46 -17.92 1.64 0.04
CA THR A 46 -18.47 2.75 0.81
C THR A 46 -18.86 2.29 2.21
N ALA A 47 -18.75 3.20 3.18
CA ALA A 47 -19.10 2.95 4.57
C ALA A 47 -20.57 2.53 4.73
N ASP A 48 -20.81 1.43 5.46
CA ASP A 48 -22.15 0.90 5.72
C ASP A 48 -22.87 1.59 6.89
N LYS A 49 -22.10 2.23 7.78
CA LYS A 49 -22.59 2.83 9.02
C LYS A 49 -22.02 4.23 9.21
N GLN A 50 -22.78 5.06 9.92
CA GLN A 50 -22.33 6.40 10.32
C GLN A 50 -21.07 6.28 11.18
N GLY A 51 -19.97 6.88 10.72
CA GLY A 51 -18.65 6.84 11.37
C GLY A 51 -17.65 5.84 10.80
N GLN A 52 -18.06 4.92 9.92
CA GLN A 52 -17.13 4.08 9.17
C GLN A 52 -16.55 4.87 7.98
N LEU A 53 -15.30 4.59 7.63
CA LEU A 53 -14.64 5.22 6.49
C LEU A 53 -14.77 4.35 5.24
N SER A 54 -15.04 4.98 4.10
CA SER A 54 -15.02 4.32 2.80
C SER A 54 -13.59 3.99 2.40
N SER A 55 -13.38 2.81 1.81
CA SER A 55 -12.06 2.28 1.45
C SER A 55 -11.91 2.03 -0.05
N LEU A 56 -10.73 2.36 -0.58
CA LEU A 56 -10.22 1.89 -1.85
C LEU A 56 -9.20 0.78 -1.58
N GLN A 57 -9.51 -0.44 -2.02
CA GLN A 57 -8.68 -1.62 -1.85
C GLN A 57 -8.00 -1.96 -3.18
N ILE A 58 -6.67 -2.07 -3.15
CA ILE A 58 -5.86 -2.47 -4.29
C ILE A 58 -5.11 -3.75 -3.91
N HIS A 59 -5.41 -4.83 -4.62
CA HIS A 59 -4.64 -6.07 -4.52
C HIS A 59 -3.68 -6.14 -5.70
N ALA A 60 -2.39 -6.21 -5.36
CA ALA A 60 -1.32 -6.22 -6.35
C ALA A 60 -0.26 -7.28 -6.00
N TYR A 61 0.44 -7.75 -7.01
CA TYR A 61 1.52 -8.71 -6.84
C TYR A 61 2.70 -8.35 -7.72
N ALA A 62 3.90 -8.66 -7.22
CA ALA A 62 5.13 -8.48 -7.96
C ALA A 62 5.47 -9.73 -8.79
N ASP A 63 5.74 -9.56 -10.07
CA ASP A 63 6.15 -10.64 -10.97
C ASP A 63 7.13 -10.16 -12.05
N THR A 64 8.23 -10.89 -12.26
CA THR A 64 9.28 -10.56 -13.22
C THR A 64 8.79 -10.60 -14.67
N SER A 65 7.71 -11.33 -14.97
CA SER A 65 7.10 -11.34 -16.30
C SER A 65 6.56 -9.97 -16.73
N PHE A 66 6.40 -9.01 -15.81
CA PHE A 66 5.93 -7.65 -16.11
C PHE A 66 7.04 -6.69 -16.52
N LEU A 67 8.32 -7.07 -16.46
CA LEU A 67 9.45 -6.21 -16.86
C LEU A 67 9.30 -5.60 -18.27
N HIS A 68 8.60 -6.30 -19.16
CA HIS A 68 8.38 -5.88 -20.54
C HIS A 68 6.91 -5.60 -20.86
N ALA A 69 6.05 -5.60 -19.85
CA ALA A 69 4.66 -5.23 -20.04
C ALA A 69 4.60 -3.73 -20.36
N GLU A 70 3.85 -3.36 -21.40
CA GLU A 70 3.60 -1.95 -21.67
C GLU A 70 2.94 -1.33 -20.44
N ALA A 71 3.53 -0.24 -19.94
CA ALA A 71 2.86 0.63 -18.99
C ALA A 71 1.70 1.29 -19.72
N GLY A 72 0.58 0.56 -19.83
CA GLY A 72 -0.72 1.15 -20.13
C GLY A 72 -1.01 2.26 -19.13
N ASN A 73 -2.12 2.98 -19.29
CA ASN A 73 -2.40 4.11 -18.42
C ASN A 73 -2.84 3.68 -17.00
N PHE A 74 -1.86 3.26 -16.20
CA PHE A 74 -2.00 2.70 -14.86
C PHE A 74 -2.81 3.62 -13.94
N ALA A 75 -2.45 4.90 -13.92
CA ALA A 75 -3.15 5.91 -13.14
C ALA A 75 -4.61 6.07 -13.60
N GLN A 76 -4.86 6.21 -14.90
CA GLN A 76 -6.24 6.33 -15.41
C GLN A 76 -7.08 5.08 -15.12
N GLU A 77 -6.50 3.88 -15.17
CA GLU A 77 -7.25 2.67 -14.84
C GLU A 77 -7.68 2.65 -13.37
N ILE A 78 -6.82 3.03 -12.42
CA ILE A 78 -7.21 3.14 -11.02
C ILE A 78 -8.27 4.23 -10.83
N GLU A 79 -8.10 5.39 -11.47
CA GLU A 79 -9.02 6.52 -11.32
C GLU A 79 -10.44 6.23 -11.83
N LYS A 80 -10.60 5.35 -12.83
CA LYS A 80 -11.92 4.85 -13.28
C LYS A 80 -12.70 4.15 -12.17
N HIS A 81 -12.01 3.66 -11.16
CA HIS A 81 -12.59 2.99 -10.01
C HIS A 81 -12.65 3.87 -8.76
N MET A 82 -12.58 5.19 -8.92
CA MET A 82 -12.78 6.16 -7.85
C MET A 82 -14.08 6.94 -8.11
N VAL A 83 -15.20 6.22 -8.27
CA VAL A 83 -16.52 6.80 -8.59
C VAL A 83 -17.30 7.30 -7.37
N ALA A 84 -16.74 7.14 -6.16
CA ALA A 84 -17.23 7.71 -4.91
C ALA A 84 -16.05 8.08 -4.01
N ALA A 85 -16.30 8.95 -3.02
CA ALA A 85 -15.27 9.39 -2.09
C ALA A 85 -14.81 8.26 -1.17
N PHE A 86 -13.51 8.25 -0.86
CA PHE A 86 -12.90 7.38 0.13
C PHE A 86 -11.92 8.16 1.00
N SER A 87 -11.57 7.56 2.13
CA SER A 87 -10.53 8.10 3.01
C SER A 87 -9.55 7.05 3.52
N VAL A 88 -9.81 5.77 3.25
CA VAL A 88 -8.87 4.68 3.53
C VAL A 88 -8.34 4.13 2.21
N LEU A 89 -7.02 4.08 2.07
CA LEU A 89 -6.34 3.32 1.02
C LEU A 89 -5.80 2.03 1.63
N GLU A 90 -6.31 0.90 1.19
CA GLU A 90 -5.87 -0.43 1.64
C GLU A 90 -5.12 -1.13 0.51
N LEU A 91 -3.87 -1.48 0.76
CA LEU A 91 -2.99 -2.14 -0.20
C LEU A 91 -2.73 -3.56 0.28
N HIS A 92 -3.14 -4.55 -0.51
CA HIS A 92 -2.83 -5.96 -0.26
C HIS A 92 -1.76 -6.40 -1.26
N LEU A 93 -0.52 -6.43 -0.81
CA LEU A 93 0.65 -6.59 -1.68
C LEU A 93 1.26 -7.97 -1.50
N THR A 94 1.41 -8.72 -2.60
CA THR A 94 2.19 -9.96 -2.59
C THR A 94 3.53 -9.72 -3.26
N ALA A 95 4.60 -9.58 -2.46
CA ALA A 95 5.95 -9.36 -2.95
C ALA A 95 6.78 -10.65 -2.84
N LYS A 96 7.41 -11.07 -3.94
CA LYS A 96 8.47 -12.08 -3.91
C LYS A 96 9.83 -11.39 -3.65
N ARG A 97 10.02 -10.80 -2.45
CA ARG A 97 11.21 -9.99 -2.07
C ARG A 97 11.50 -8.72 -2.89
N HIS A 98 10.66 -8.38 -3.85
CA HIS A 98 10.80 -7.13 -4.61
C HIS A 98 10.41 -5.93 -3.75
N ALA A 99 11.14 -4.83 -3.91
CA ALA A 99 10.86 -3.59 -3.21
C ALA A 99 9.47 -3.05 -3.58
N PHE A 100 8.59 -2.95 -2.60
CA PHE A 100 7.24 -2.39 -2.78
C PHE A 100 7.17 -0.88 -2.53
N GLY A 101 8.18 -0.30 -1.90
CA GLY A 101 8.22 1.13 -1.57
C GLY A 101 8.00 2.03 -2.80
N VAL A 102 8.59 1.68 -3.94
CA VAL A 102 8.39 2.40 -5.20
C VAL A 102 6.93 2.35 -5.69
N PHE A 103 6.23 1.23 -5.49
CA PHE A 103 4.85 1.06 -5.89
C PHE A 103 3.91 1.87 -4.99
N VAL A 104 4.10 1.79 -3.68
CA VAL A 104 3.33 2.59 -2.70
C VAL A 104 3.57 4.08 -2.94
N PHE A 105 4.83 4.48 -3.13
CA PHE A 105 5.18 5.86 -3.45
C PHE A 105 4.51 6.35 -4.73
N HIS A 106 4.47 5.54 -5.79
CA HIS A 106 3.80 5.89 -7.03
C HIS A 106 2.30 6.14 -6.83
N LEU A 107 1.62 5.27 -6.07
CA LEU A 107 0.19 5.43 -5.73
C LEU A 107 -0.05 6.71 -4.92
N LEU A 108 0.78 6.96 -3.90
CA LEU A 108 0.71 8.17 -3.07
C LEU A 108 1.11 9.45 -3.84
N GLY A 109 1.80 9.31 -4.97
CA GLY A 109 2.10 10.41 -5.89
C GLY A 109 0.91 10.82 -6.77
N MET A 110 -0.12 9.97 -6.90
CA MET A 110 -1.32 10.28 -7.66
C MET A 110 -2.19 11.27 -6.90
N ASP A 111 -2.52 12.42 -7.53
CA ASP A 111 -3.17 13.54 -6.84
C ASP A 111 -4.50 13.16 -6.18
N ARG A 112 -5.36 12.43 -6.89
CA ARG A 112 -6.66 12.00 -6.34
C ARG A 112 -6.52 11.01 -5.18
N ILE A 113 -5.53 10.12 -5.20
CA ILE A 113 -5.27 9.19 -4.10
C ILE A 113 -4.71 9.97 -2.91
N ARG A 114 -3.68 10.78 -3.15
CA ARG A 114 -2.98 11.58 -2.14
C ARG A 114 -3.91 12.49 -1.37
N THR A 115 -4.82 13.17 -2.06
CA THR A 115 -5.75 14.13 -1.46
C THR A 115 -6.91 13.46 -0.73
N ALA A 116 -7.32 12.26 -1.15
CA ALA A 116 -8.39 11.49 -0.52
C ALA A 116 -7.91 10.71 0.72
N THR A 117 -6.67 10.21 0.70
CA THR A 117 -6.19 9.24 1.70
C THR A 117 -5.90 9.91 3.04
N ARG A 118 -6.71 9.58 4.04
CA ARG A 118 -6.47 9.91 5.46
C ARG A 118 -5.85 8.77 6.24
N ARG A 119 -6.16 7.52 5.86
CA ARG A 119 -5.54 6.32 6.42
C ARG A 119 -4.95 5.46 5.31
N LEU A 120 -3.68 5.13 5.45
CA LEU A 120 -3.01 4.13 4.63
C LEU A 120 -2.89 2.83 5.40
N LYS A 121 -3.33 1.73 4.81
CA LYS A 121 -3.08 0.38 5.33
C LYS A 121 -2.36 -0.44 4.27
N VAL A 122 -1.26 -1.08 4.64
CA VAL A 122 -0.47 -1.94 3.76
C VAL A 122 -0.34 -3.32 4.39
N ASP A 123 -1.00 -4.30 3.80
CA ASP A 123 -0.89 -5.70 4.16
C ASP A 123 0.07 -6.40 3.20
N LEU A 124 1.24 -6.79 3.72
CA LEU A 124 2.24 -7.54 2.97
C LEU A 124 2.00 -9.04 3.14
N GLN A 125 1.65 -9.69 2.04
CA GLN A 125 1.52 -11.14 1.97
C GLN A 125 2.81 -11.74 1.40
N ARG A 126 3.32 -12.75 2.10
CA ARG A 126 4.49 -13.51 1.67
C ARG A 126 4.14 -14.53 0.60
N SER A 127 5.00 -14.62 -0.40
CA SER A 127 5.04 -15.77 -1.29
C SER A 127 5.99 -16.83 -0.71
N ALA A 128 5.58 -18.10 -0.72
CA ALA A 128 6.47 -19.22 -0.41
C ALA A 128 7.61 -19.34 -1.43
N MET A 129 7.44 -18.80 -2.64
CA MET A 129 8.48 -18.72 -3.66
C MET A 129 9.29 -17.43 -3.47
N LYS A 130 10.50 -17.59 -2.91
CA LYS A 130 11.49 -16.51 -2.83
C LYS A 130 12.21 -16.38 -4.18
N GLU A 131 11.66 -15.59 -5.10
CA GLU A 131 12.46 -15.05 -6.22
C GLU A 131 13.33 -13.92 -5.70
N GLY A 132 14.60 -13.91 -6.09
CA GLY A 132 15.50 -12.78 -5.82
C GLY A 132 15.35 -11.70 -6.88
N CYS A 133 15.70 -10.47 -6.54
CA CYS A 133 15.86 -9.42 -7.54
C CYS A 133 16.96 -9.82 -8.53
N THR A 134 16.64 -9.77 -9.82
CA THR A 134 17.67 -9.84 -10.87
C THR A 134 18.40 -8.49 -10.98
N PRO A 135 19.60 -8.42 -11.57
CA PRO A 135 20.29 -7.15 -11.80
C PRO A 135 19.51 -6.13 -12.65
N LEU A 136 18.48 -6.59 -13.36
CA LEU A 136 17.56 -5.75 -14.13
C LEU A 136 16.30 -5.38 -13.33
N CYS A 137 16.22 -5.71 -12.03
CA CYS A 137 15.05 -5.37 -11.23
C CYS A 137 14.93 -3.84 -11.08
N PRO A 138 13.76 -3.25 -11.39
CA PRO A 138 13.48 -1.84 -11.06
C PRO A 138 13.42 -1.56 -9.54
N CYS A 139 13.60 -2.58 -8.71
CA CYS A 139 13.71 -2.47 -7.26
C CYS A 139 14.76 -1.45 -6.80
N GLU A 140 15.83 -1.29 -7.58
CA GLU A 140 16.93 -0.39 -7.24
C GLU A 140 16.71 1.06 -7.66
N PHE A 141 15.59 1.43 -8.30
CA PHE A 141 15.37 2.82 -8.72
C PHE A 141 15.48 3.77 -7.51
N PRO A 142 16.56 4.56 -7.38
CA PRO A 142 16.93 5.17 -6.10
C PRO A 142 16.17 6.47 -5.85
N ASN A 143 15.56 7.03 -6.89
CA ASN A 143 15.06 8.40 -6.85
C ASN A 143 13.82 8.57 -5.98
N TRP A 144 13.06 7.52 -5.64
CA TRP A 144 11.86 7.69 -4.82
C TRP A 144 12.20 7.96 -3.36
N LYS A 145 13.33 7.45 -2.85
CA LYS A 145 13.74 7.58 -1.43
C LYS A 145 14.05 9.02 -1.02
N SER A 146 14.47 9.86 -1.97
CA SER A 146 14.84 11.26 -1.75
C SER A 146 13.83 12.26 -2.32
N GLN A 147 12.72 11.78 -2.89
CA GLN A 147 11.68 12.65 -3.41
C GLN A 147 10.78 13.16 -2.28
N ILE A 148 10.37 14.42 -2.42
CA ILE A 148 9.44 15.07 -1.49
C ILE A 148 8.06 15.06 -2.13
N ILE A 149 7.12 14.38 -1.47
CA ILE A 149 5.69 14.45 -1.79
C ILE A 149 4.95 15.03 -0.59
N CYS A 150 3.86 15.77 -0.83
CA CYS A 150 3.08 16.36 0.25
C CYS A 150 1.89 15.46 0.60
N LEU A 151 1.99 14.70 1.70
CA LEU A 151 0.94 13.82 2.22
C LEU A 151 0.10 14.55 3.27
N ALA A 152 -0.37 15.76 2.96
CA ALA A 152 -1.02 16.65 3.92
C ALA A 152 -2.34 16.13 4.50
N ALA A 153 -3.02 15.20 3.82
CA ALA A 153 -4.27 14.60 4.29
C ALA A 153 -4.04 13.33 5.14
N LEU A 154 -2.84 12.75 5.12
CA LEU A 154 -2.56 11.46 5.75
C LEU A 154 -2.40 11.63 7.27
N GLU A 155 -3.28 10.98 8.02
CA GLU A 155 -3.36 11.05 9.49
C GLU A 155 -2.95 9.74 10.16
N GLU A 156 -3.15 8.61 9.49
CA GLU A 156 -2.88 7.28 10.06
C GLU A 156 -2.22 6.35 9.04
N VAL A 157 -1.26 5.56 9.51
CA VAL A 157 -0.56 4.55 8.69
C VAL A 157 -0.48 3.24 9.45
N GLU A 158 -0.76 2.14 8.76
CA GLU A 158 -0.64 0.78 9.30
C GLU A 158 0.10 -0.10 8.29
N PHE A 159 1.22 -0.68 8.71
CA PHE A 159 1.94 -1.71 7.97
C PHE A 159 1.81 -3.05 8.65
N ASN A 160 1.41 -4.08 7.92
CA ASN A 160 1.34 -5.44 8.41
C ASN A 160 2.28 -6.34 7.60
N GLY A 161 3.14 -7.07 8.31
CA GLY A 161 4.03 -8.08 7.72
C GLY A 161 5.39 -7.54 7.26
N LEU A 162 5.91 -6.47 7.87
CA LEU A 162 7.27 -5.99 7.55
C LEU A 162 8.33 -7.04 7.86
N GLU A 163 9.28 -7.21 6.93
CA GLU A 163 10.39 -8.16 7.02
C GLU A 163 11.66 -7.54 7.64
N GLY A 164 11.71 -6.21 7.76
CA GLY A 164 12.89 -5.49 8.21
C GLY A 164 13.93 -5.31 7.11
N GLU A 165 13.51 -5.34 5.85
CA GLU A 165 14.37 -5.05 4.71
C GLU A 165 14.57 -3.53 4.57
N ASP A 166 15.75 -3.09 4.12
CA ASP A 166 16.11 -1.65 4.15
C ASP A 166 15.12 -0.76 3.37
N HIS A 167 14.54 -1.28 2.28
CA HIS A 167 13.56 -0.56 1.47
C HIS A 167 12.24 -0.29 2.21
N GLU A 168 11.90 -1.10 3.21
CA GLU A 168 10.71 -0.91 4.05
C GLU A 168 10.94 0.27 5.00
N PHE A 169 12.11 0.32 5.63
CA PHE A 169 12.52 1.42 6.49
C PHE A 169 12.61 2.76 5.74
N ASP A 170 13.09 2.73 4.50
CA ASP A 170 13.12 3.91 3.65
C ASP A 170 11.72 4.45 3.37
N LEU A 171 10.72 3.57 3.18
CA LEU A 171 9.33 3.98 3.03
C LEU A 171 8.76 4.59 4.32
N LEU A 172 9.05 4.01 5.48
CA LEU A 172 8.63 4.57 6.77
C LEU A 172 9.18 6.00 6.96
N LYS A 173 10.49 6.18 6.76
CA LYS A 173 11.15 7.49 6.84
C LYS A 173 10.56 8.49 5.86
N LEU A 174 10.29 8.07 4.63
CA LEU A 174 9.70 8.93 3.61
C LEU A 174 8.32 9.41 4.06
N ILE A 175 7.46 8.50 4.53
CA ILE A 175 6.11 8.85 4.98
C ILE A 175 6.18 9.81 6.17
N LEU A 176 7.01 9.53 7.17
CA LEU A 176 7.22 10.38 8.34
C LEU A 176 7.71 11.78 7.96
N GLY A 177 8.59 11.88 6.95
CA GLY A 177 9.09 13.17 6.44
C GLY A 177 8.10 13.92 5.53
N CYS A 178 7.11 13.22 4.95
CA CYS A 178 6.20 13.77 3.94
C CYS A 178 4.78 14.03 4.45
N ALA A 179 4.41 13.52 5.63
CA ALA A 179 3.05 13.56 6.17
C ALA A 179 2.95 14.47 7.41
N PRO A 180 2.79 15.80 7.24
CA PRO A 180 2.82 16.75 8.35
C PRO A 180 1.66 16.60 9.34
N MET A 181 0.55 15.96 8.93
CA MET A 181 -0.65 15.73 9.75
C MET A 181 -0.73 14.30 10.30
N LEU A 182 0.33 13.51 10.13
CA LEU A 182 0.38 12.14 10.62
C LEU A 182 0.32 12.15 12.14
N LYS A 183 -0.67 11.44 12.69
CA LYS A 183 -0.91 11.32 14.13
C LYS A 183 -0.45 9.97 14.65
N ARG A 184 -0.66 8.91 13.86
CA ARG A 184 -0.40 7.54 14.28
C ARG A 184 0.25 6.70 13.18
N MET A 185 1.27 5.92 13.54
CA MET A 185 1.90 4.92 12.70
C MET A 185 1.99 3.59 13.44
N ILE A 186 1.36 2.55 12.89
CA ILE A 186 1.35 1.20 13.44
C ILE A 186 2.17 0.30 12.52
N VAL A 187 3.09 -0.46 13.10
CA VAL A 187 3.88 -1.46 12.39
C VAL A 187 3.71 -2.82 13.06
N LYS A 188 3.18 -3.77 12.31
CA LYS A 188 3.14 -5.17 12.70
C LYS A 188 4.21 -5.95 11.94
N LEU A 189 5.12 -6.55 12.67
CA LEU A 189 6.23 -7.30 12.11
C LEU A 189 5.79 -8.66 11.59
N SER A 190 6.56 -9.17 10.63
CA SER A 190 6.45 -10.56 10.22
C SER A 190 6.99 -11.53 11.29
N GLU A 191 6.67 -12.81 11.19
CA GLU A 191 7.16 -13.84 12.11
C GLU A 191 8.70 -13.94 12.08
N GLU A 192 9.31 -13.87 10.89
CA GLU A 192 10.77 -13.94 10.71
C GLU A 192 11.47 -12.75 11.39
N THR A 193 10.87 -11.54 11.32
CA THR A 193 11.45 -10.31 11.88
C THR A 193 11.18 -10.17 13.37
N SER A 194 10.03 -10.67 13.84
CA SER A 194 9.69 -10.69 15.27
C SER A 194 10.72 -11.48 16.08
N ALA A 195 11.37 -12.47 15.46
CA ALA A 195 12.45 -13.25 16.06
C ALA A 195 13.85 -12.60 15.99
N SER A 196 13.99 -11.46 15.29
CA SER A 196 15.27 -10.78 15.05
C SER A 196 15.33 -9.42 15.75
N ASN A 197 16.35 -9.22 16.61
CA ASN A 197 16.54 -7.95 17.32
C ASN A 197 16.95 -6.78 16.41
N ASP A 198 17.50 -7.03 15.22
CA ASP A 198 18.03 -5.97 14.34
C ASP A 198 16.92 -5.09 13.75
N GLY A 199 15.82 -5.72 13.30
CA GLY A 199 14.68 -5.01 12.70
C GLY A 199 13.99 -4.08 13.70
N CYS A 200 13.72 -4.58 14.92
CA CYS A 200 13.14 -3.78 16.00
C CYS A 200 14.03 -2.57 16.34
N ALA A 201 15.35 -2.77 16.46
CA ALA A 201 16.27 -1.69 16.79
C ALA A 201 16.28 -0.58 15.72
N LYS A 202 16.25 -0.95 14.43
CA LYS A 202 16.14 0.02 13.32
C LYS A 202 14.82 0.80 13.38
N ILE A 203 13.69 0.14 13.62
CA ILE A 203 12.38 0.82 13.75
C ILE A 203 12.36 1.75 14.96
N CYS A 204 12.87 1.30 16.12
CA CYS A 204 13.05 2.15 17.29
C CYS A 204 13.82 3.42 16.95
N ASN A 205 14.95 3.31 16.25
CA ASN A 205 15.76 4.47 15.87
C ASN A 205 15.03 5.43 14.94
N ILE A 206 14.20 4.93 14.02
CA ILE A 206 13.38 5.75 13.13
C ILE A 206 12.33 6.50 13.93
N PHE A 207 11.61 5.81 14.82
CA PHE A 207 10.54 6.40 15.60
C PHE A 207 11.06 7.38 16.67
N ASN A 208 12.24 7.13 17.24
CA ASN A 208 12.90 8.06 18.15
C ASN A 208 13.24 9.40 17.48
N ALA A 209 13.43 9.42 16.16
CA ALA A 209 13.67 10.64 15.41
C ALA A 209 12.38 11.45 15.13
N CYS A 210 11.20 10.90 15.43
CA CYS A 210 9.91 11.53 15.21
C CYS A 210 9.25 11.87 16.55
N SER A 211 9.10 13.16 16.85
CA SER A 211 8.58 13.64 18.14
C SER A 211 7.10 14.06 18.13
N SER A 212 6.36 13.75 17.06
CA SER A 212 4.99 14.26 16.85
C SER A 212 3.99 13.21 16.39
N VAL A 213 4.41 11.94 16.34
CA VAL A 213 3.61 10.83 15.81
C VAL A 213 3.60 9.73 16.87
N ASP A 214 2.41 9.26 17.23
CA ASP A 214 2.26 8.06 18.05
C ASP A 214 2.64 6.83 17.21
N CYS A 215 3.68 6.14 17.62
CA CYS A 215 4.21 5.00 16.89
C CYS A 215 4.07 3.73 17.73
N ASP A 216 3.41 2.71 17.19
CA ASP A 216 3.22 1.42 17.86
C ASP A 216 3.81 0.28 17.04
N VAL A 217 4.51 -0.63 17.71
CA VAL A 217 5.08 -1.83 17.09
C VAL A 217 4.53 -3.09 17.75
N TYR A 218 4.05 -4.00 16.92
CA TYR A 218 3.50 -5.29 17.31
C TYR A 218 4.28 -6.42 16.62
N ASP A 219 4.34 -7.57 17.25
CA ASP A 219 4.87 -8.79 16.64
C ASP A 219 3.86 -9.42 15.65
N SER A 220 4.20 -10.56 15.05
CA SER A 220 3.28 -11.27 14.15
C SER A 220 2.01 -11.80 14.83
N SER A 221 2.05 -12.13 16.13
CA SER A 221 0.90 -12.62 16.88
C SER A 221 -0.09 -11.50 17.24
N GLY A 222 0.35 -10.24 17.19
CA GLY A 222 -0.39 -9.07 17.63
C GLY A 222 -0.09 -8.67 19.07
N GLU A 223 0.94 -9.26 19.69
CA GLU A 223 1.48 -8.79 20.95
C GLU A 223 2.22 -7.46 20.76
N TYR A 224 1.98 -6.54 21.69
CA TYR A 224 2.63 -5.24 21.70
C TYR A 224 4.11 -5.40 22.09
N LEU A 225 5.02 -4.87 21.26
CA LEU A 225 6.45 -4.90 21.53
C LEU A 225 6.90 -3.61 22.22
N PHE A 226 6.65 -2.46 21.58
CA PHE A 226 6.98 -1.14 22.11
C PHE A 226 6.24 -0.05 21.33
N GLY A 227 6.26 1.17 21.87
CA GLY A 227 5.70 2.35 21.22
C GLY A 227 6.28 3.65 21.76
N MET A 228 6.07 4.71 21.00
CA MET A 228 6.49 6.08 21.32
C MET A 228 5.28 7.00 21.18
N HIS A 229 5.00 7.77 22.22
CA HIS A 229 3.79 8.58 22.32
C HIS A 229 4.16 9.98 22.78
N TYR A 230 3.56 11.01 22.17
CA TYR A 230 3.96 12.42 22.36
C TYR A 230 2.78 13.35 22.64
#